data_AF-A0A2S7ZNM2-F1
#
_entry.id   AF-A0A2S7ZNM2-F1
#
_cell.length_a   1.000
_cell.length_b   1.000
_cell.length_c   1.000
_cell.angle_alpha   90.00
_cell.angle_beta   90.00
_cell.angle_gamma   90.00
#
_symmetry.space_group_name_H-M   'P 1'
#
loop_
_entity.id
_entity.type
_entity.pdbx_description
1 polymer ?
#
loop_
_entity_poly.entity_id
_entity_poly.type
_entity_poly.pdbx_seq_one_letter_code
_entity_poly.pdbx_strand_id
1 'polypeptide(L)'
;MKNVLKNIFRKNKKEIDSSEVDNTAQEDFLNKESLDVDMEAWHTHTNDLIKQSATVLYQMIDSEDWDVILLHGVPTEESVDFRFYYINLEGIAYSGQLLSNPGINLDNYIEGTMDMAQYIRALYMHFKSAKMQIPSSITITVTNEGKVEVNLGYDEGISDTDSYFEAYEMNKFTHLIK
;
A
#
# COMPACT_ATOMS: atom_id res chain seq x y z
N MET A 1 8.32 -48.37 12.66
CA MET A 1 9.70 -48.78 12.37
C MET A 1 10.59 -47.55 12.43
N LYS A 2 11.37 -47.42 13.52
CA LYS A 2 12.37 -46.38 13.76
C LYS A 2 13.70 -47.13 13.90
N ASN A 3 14.72 -46.78 13.12
CA ASN A 3 16.13 -47.16 13.29
C ASN A 3 16.98 -45.98 12.77
N VAL A 4 17.66 -45.18 13.60
CA VAL A 4 18.90 -45.44 14.38
C VAL A 4 20.16 -45.29 13.51
N LEU A 5 21.05 -44.35 13.91
CA LEU A 5 22.53 -44.31 13.84
C LEU A 5 23.00 -42.83 13.74
N LYS A 6 23.15 -42.07 14.85
CA LYS A 6 24.32 -41.92 15.74
C LYS A 6 25.68 -41.66 15.07
N ASN A 7 26.20 -40.46 15.39
CA ASN A 7 27.60 -40.06 15.60
C ASN A 7 28.56 -40.04 14.41
N ILE A 8 29.19 -38.88 14.16
CA ILE A 8 30.65 -38.67 14.25
C ILE A 8 30.90 -37.16 14.45
N PHE A 9 31.16 -36.75 15.69
CA PHE A 9 31.90 -35.53 16.02
C PHE A 9 33.18 -35.97 16.71
N ARG A 10 34.34 -35.86 16.05
CA ARG A 10 35.63 -35.48 16.66
C ARG A 10 36.79 -35.59 15.66
N LYS A 11 37.41 -34.43 15.42
CA LYS A 11 38.84 -34.14 15.26
C LYS A 11 39.67 -35.06 14.35
N ASN A 12 40.36 -34.47 13.38
CA ASN A 12 41.81 -34.23 13.52
C ASN A 12 42.32 -33.21 12.49
N LYS A 13 43.38 -32.50 12.91
CA LYS A 13 44.09 -31.39 12.26
C LYS A 13 45.47 -31.90 11.80
N LYS A 14 46.06 -31.23 10.78
CA LYS A 14 47.46 -31.27 10.25
C LYS A 14 47.80 -32.45 9.30
N GLU A 15 48.57 -32.32 8.20
CA GLU A 15 49.34 -31.24 7.52
C GLU A 15 49.90 -31.81 6.18
N ILE A 16 50.58 -30.96 5.38
CA ILE A 16 51.50 -31.20 4.22
C ILE A 16 50.87 -31.01 2.82
N ASP A 17 51.46 -30.37 1.79
CA ASP A 17 52.36 -29.23 1.55
C ASP A 17 52.48 -29.11 0.00
N SER A 18 52.86 -27.94 -0.51
CA SER A 18 53.42 -27.62 -1.84
C SER A 18 52.52 -27.33 -3.07
N SER A 19 52.60 -26.06 -3.46
CA SER A 19 52.75 -25.46 -4.80
C SER A 19 51.69 -25.68 -5.89
N GLU A 20 50.94 -24.62 -6.19
CA GLU A 20 51.12 -23.84 -7.44
C GLU A 20 50.35 -22.51 -7.32
N VAL A 21 51.06 -21.42 -7.57
CA VAL A 21 50.49 -20.08 -7.72
C VAL A 21 49.94 -20.00 -9.13
N ASP A 22 48.62 -19.93 -9.28
CA ASP A 22 48.02 -19.41 -10.50
C ASP A 22 47.11 -18.24 -10.16
N ASN A 23 47.60 -17.06 -10.50
CA ASN A 23 46.91 -15.79 -10.37
C ASN A 23 45.99 -15.64 -11.58
N THR A 24 44.72 -15.98 -11.43
CA THR A 24 43.70 -15.51 -12.38
C THR A 24 42.37 -15.32 -11.67
N ALA A 25 41.93 -14.06 -11.62
CA ALA A 25 40.57 -13.57 -11.32
C ALA A 25 39.92 -14.16 -10.05
N GLN A 26 39.93 -13.52 -8.89
CA GLN A 26 39.22 -12.26 -8.64
C GLN A 26 38.06 -12.02 -9.63
N GLU A 27 37.15 -12.99 -9.72
CA GLU A 27 35.71 -12.73 -9.91
C GLU A 27 35.23 -12.14 -8.56
N ASP A 28 35.16 -10.83 -8.34
CA ASP A 28 34.32 -9.88 -9.06
C ASP A 28 32.92 -10.48 -9.26
N PHE A 29 32.12 -10.46 -8.20
CA PHE A 29 31.20 -9.36 -7.93
C PHE A 29 30.08 -9.88 -7.03
N LEU A 30 29.91 -9.21 -5.88
CA LEU A 30 28.63 -9.06 -5.21
C LEU A 30 27.84 -10.37 -5.03
N ASN A 31 27.94 -10.94 -3.82
CA ASN A 31 26.76 -11.48 -3.18
C ASN A 31 25.70 -10.36 -3.18
N LYS A 32 24.93 -10.23 -4.27
CA LYS A 32 23.55 -9.79 -4.21
C LYS A 32 22.91 -10.83 -3.31
N GLU A 33 22.80 -10.51 -2.02
CA GLU A 33 21.62 -10.93 -1.28
C GLU A 33 20.43 -10.53 -2.16
N SER A 34 19.93 -11.47 -2.98
CA SER A 34 18.53 -11.41 -3.35
C SER A 34 17.81 -11.60 -2.03
N LEU A 35 17.41 -10.48 -1.44
CA LEU A 35 16.31 -10.48 -0.50
C LEU A 35 15.11 -10.96 -1.32
N ASP A 36 14.96 -12.28 -1.39
CA ASP A 36 13.77 -12.90 -1.93
C ASP A 36 12.63 -12.44 -1.03
N VAL A 37 11.86 -11.47 -1.53
CA VAL A 37 10.64 -11.01 -0.87
C VAL A 37 9.71 -12.22 -0.82
N ASP A 38 9.28 -12.59 0.38
CA ASP A 38 8.20 -13.56 0.53
C ASP A 38 6.92 -12.95 -0.05
N MET A 39 6.62 -13.31 -1.31
CA MET A 39 5.51 -12.74 -2.07
C MET A 39 4.16 -13.08 -1.44
N GLU A 40 4.02 -14.24 -0.79
CA GLU A 40 2.78 -14.63 -0.13
C GLU A 40 2.53 -13.75 1.10
N ALA A 41 3.55 -13.56 1.94
CA ALA A 41 3.48 -12.65 3.08
C ALA A 41 3.25 -11.20 2.63
N TRP A 42 3.90 -10.77 1.53
CA TRP A 42 3.75 -9.44 0.97
C TRP A 42 2.32 -9.18 0.47
N HIS A 43 1.73 -10.12 -0.27
CA HIS A 43 0.33 -10.02 -0.73
C HIS A 43 -0.66 -10.05 0.44
N THR A 44 -0.41 -10.89 1.45
CA THR A 44 -1.25 -10.96 2.65
C THR A 44 -1.26 -9.62 3.38
N HIS A 45 -0.09 -9.02 3.63
CA HIS A 45 -0.01 -7.73 4.30
C HIS A 45 -0.65 -6.60 3.48
N THR A 46 -0.47 -6.61 2.16
CA THR A 46 -1.12 -5.65 1.26
C THR A 46 -2.65 -5.73 1.40
N ASN A 47 -3.21 -6.93 1.34
CA ASN A 47 -4.65 -7.14 1.48
C ASN A 47 -5.18 -6.72 2.86
N ASP A 48 -4.42 -6.93 3.93
CA ASP A 48 -4.81 -6.52 5.27
C ASP A 48 -4.86 -5.00 5.41
N LEU A 49 -3.91 -4.26 4.83
CA LEU A 49 -3.92 -2.80 4.80
C LEU A 49 -5.12 -2.26 3.99
N ILE A 50 -5.44 -2.91 2.88
CA ILE A 50 -6.60 -2.55 2.03
C ILE A 50 -7.91 -2.76 2.80
N LYS A 51 -8.07 -3.89 3.49
CA LYS A 51 -9.26 -4.18 4.30
C LYS A 51 -9.43 -3.21 5.46
N GLN A 52 -8.34 -2.87 6.15
CA GLN A 52 -8.37 -1.87 7.22
C GLN A 52 -8.81 -0.51 6.69
N SER A 53 -8.23 -0.08 5.56
CA SER A 53 -8.62 1.14 4.87
C SER A 53 -10.11 1.14 4.50
N ALA A 54 -10.61 0.07 3.90
CA ALA A 54 -12.02 -0.05 3.54
C ALA A 54 -12.96 -0.02 4.75
N THR A 55 -12.55 -0.63 5.86
CA THR A 55 -13.31 -0.64 7.11
C THR A 55 -13.47 0.79 7.66
N VAL A 56 -12.38 1.55 7.67
CA VAL A 56 -12.40 2.95 8.10
C VAL A 56 -13.29 3.79 7.18
N LEU A 57 -13.14 3.66 5.86
CA LEU A 57 -13.98 4.38 4.89
C LEU A 57 -15.47 4.13 5.11
N TYR A 58 -15.85 2.89 5.38
CA TYR A 58 -17.23 2.53 5.68
C TYR A 58 -17.73 3.21 6.96
N GLN A 59 -16.91 3.27 8.02
CA GLN A 59 -17.28 3.88 9.30
C GLN A 59 -17.43 5.41 9.23
N MET A 60 -16.79 6.06 8.26
CA MET A 60 -16.87 7.52 8.05
C MET A 60 -18.19 7.98 7.42
N ILE A 61 -19.06 7.04 7.00
CA ILE A 61 -20.38 7.32 6.42
C ILE A 61 -21.50 6.86 7.38
N ASP A 62 -22.47 7.73 7.59
CA ASP A 62 -23.73 7.51 8.35
C ASP A 62 -24.97 7.62 7.45
N SER A 63 -24.78 7.61 6.12
CA SER A 63 -25.87 7.58 5.15
C SER A 63 -26.33 6.15 4.89
N GLU A 64 -27.62 5.97 4.61
CA GLU A 64 -28.14 4.78 3.94
C GLU A 64 -28.20 4.96 2.41
N ASP A 65 -28.14 6.20 1.92
CA ASP A 65 -28.15 6.58 0.51
C ASP A 65 -26.71 6.76 0.00
N TRP A 66 -25.95 5.68 -0.05
CA TRP A 66 -24.64 5.67 -0.70
C TRP A 66 -24.46 4.44 -1.58
N ASP A 67 -23.72 4.62 -2.67
CA ASP A 67 -23.38 3.58 -3.63
C ASP A 67 -21.89 3.24 -3.58
N VAL A 68 -21.06 4.28 -3.61
CA VAL A 68 -19.61 4.15 -3.68
C VAL A 68 -18.95 5.15 -2.74
N ILE A 69 -17.98 4.68 -1.96
CA ILE A 69 -17.05 5.51 -1.19
C ILE A 69 -15.68 5.37 -1.83
N LEU A 70 -14.96 6.47 -1.97
CA LEU A 70 -13.62 6.44 -2.51
C LEU A 70 -12.68 7.38 -1.75
N LEU A 71 -11.45 6.92 -1.57
CA LEU A 71 -10.34 7.75 -1.14
C LEU A 71 -9.25 7.68 -2.19
N HIS A 72 -8.77 8.86 -2.59
CA HIS A 72 -7.68 9.01 -3.51
C HIS A 72 -6.54 9.72 -2.79
N GLY A 73 -5.42 9.02 -2.61
CA GLY A 73 -4.25 9.49 -1.88
C GLY A 73 -3.00 9.59 -2.74
N VAL A 74 -2.21 10.62 -2.48
CA VAL A 74 -0.87 10.87 -3.05
C VAL A 74 0.13 10.75 -1.90
N PRO A 75 0.73 9.57 -1.69
CA PRO A 75 1.70 9.36 -0.62
C PRO A 75 3.10 9.85 -1.00
N THR A 76 3.81 10.39 -0.02
CA THR A 76 5.25 10.67 -0.07
C THR A 76 5.96 9.90 1.06
N GLU A 77 7.29 10.06 1.18
CA GLU A 77 8.02 9.46 2.31
C GLU A 77 7.56 10.02 3.68
N GLU A 78 7.14 11.28 3.69
CA GLU A 78 6.90 12.06 4.91
C GLU A 78 5.41 12.24 5.22
N SER A 79 4.57 12.32 4.20
CA SER A 79 3.15 12.68 4.33
C SER A 79 2.26 11.92 3.34
N VAL A 80 0.95 12.05 3.51
CA VAL A 80 -0.05 11.65 2.54
C VAL A 80 -1.02 12.80 2.36
N ASP A 81 -1.11 13.34 1.15
CA ASP A 81 -2.23 14.19 0.77
C ASP A 81 -3.33 13.29 0.21
N PHE A 82 -4.57 13.47 0.64
CA PHE A 82 -5.67 12.69 0.11
C PHE A 82 -6.97 13.47 0.03
N ARG A 83 -7.89 12.93 -0.75
CA ARG A 83 -9.27 13.38 -0.84
C ARG A 83 -10.19 12.18 -0.69
N PHE A 84 -11.29 12.42 0.00
CA PHE A 84 -12.34 11.45 0.29
C PHE A 84 -13.61 11.93 -0.37
N TYR A 85 -14.33 11.00 -1.00
CA TYR A 85 -15.60 11.27 -1.65
C TYR A 85 -16.55 10.11 -1.40
N TYR A 86 -17.85 10.40 -1.37
CA TYR A 86 -18.87 9.37 -1.50
C TYR A 86 -19.85 9.78 -2.59
N ILE A 87 -20.40 8.77 -3.26
CA ILE A 87 -21.37 8.88 -4.34
C ILE A 87 -22.67 8.26 -3.83
N ASN A 88 -23.78 8.99 -3.93
CA ASN A 88 -25.09 8.46 -3.53
C ASN A 88 -25.71 7.55 -4.60
N LEU A 89 -26.86 6.94 -4.30
CA LEU A 89 -27.53 6.02 -5.24
C LEU A 89 -28.03 6.72 -6.52
N GLU A 90 -28.13 8.05 -6.50
CA GLU A 90 -28.47 8.88 -7.65
C GLU A 90 -27.26 9.25 -8.52
N GLY A 91 -26.04 8.88 -8.11
CA GLY A 91 -24.80 9.17 -8.83
C GLY A 91 -24.22 10.57 -8.55
N ILE A 92 -24.73 11.29 -7.54
CA ILE A 92 -24.17 12.57 -7.10
C ILE A 92 -22.95 12.31 -6.23
N ALA A 93 -21.81 12.89 -6.60
CA ALA A 93 -20.59 12.82 -5.79
C ALA A 93 -20.53 13.98 -4.80
N TYR A 94 -20.13 13.67 -3.57
CA TYR A 94 -19.91 14.62 -2.48
C TYR A 94 -18.46 14.50 -2.01
N SER A 95 -17.78 15.64 -1.88
CA SER A 95 -16.49 15.70 -1.20
C SER A 95 -16.68 15.58 0.30
N GLY A 96 -15.95 14.69 0.97
CA GLY A 96 -15.94 14.70 2.44
C GLY A 96 -14.99 15.72 3.04
N GLN A 97 -14.29 16.52 2.24
CA GLN A 97 -13.55 17.67 2.77
C GLN A 97 -14.52 18.74 3.29
N LEU A 98 -15.75 18.78 2.74
CA LEU A 98 -16.83 19.60 3.27
C LEU A 98 -17.68 18.79 4.26
N LEU A 99 -17.39 18.94 5.55
CA LEU A 99 -18.06 18.21 6.63
C LEU A 99 -19.55 18.52 6.79
N SER A 100 -20.06 19.58 6.15
CA SER A 100 -21.50 19.86 6.10
C SER A 100 -22.23 19.06 5.03
N ASN A 101 -21.53 18.32 4.17
CA ASN A 101 -22.18 17.40 3.24
C ASN A 101 -22.91 16.29 4.02
N PRO A 102 -24.07 15.84 3.53
CA PRO A 102 -24.88 14.87 4.23
C PRO A 102 -24.15 13.53 4.38
N GLY A 103 -24.60 12.69 5.30
CA GLY A 103 -24.12 11.30 5.36
C GLY A 103 -22.70 11.10 5.88
N ILE A 104 -21.96 12.14 6.27
CA ILE A 104 -20.67 11.99 6.94
C ILE A 104 -20.89 11.76 8.44
N ASN A 105 -20.30 10.70 8.97
CA ASN A 105 -20.24 10.47 10.41
C ASN A 105 -19.10 11.32 11.00
N LEU A 106 -19.42 12.48 11.59
CA LEU A 106 -18.40 13.42 12.07
C LEU A 106 -17.47 12.84 13.15
N ASP A 107 -18.02 12.02 14.05
CA ASP A 107 -17.25 11.42 15.15
C ASP A 107 -16.19 10.46 14.60
N ASN A 108 -16.59 9.59 13.66
CA ASN A 108 -15.69 8.65 13.00
C ASN A 108 -14.81 9.31 11.94
N TYR A 109 -15.22 10.44 11.36
CA TYR A 109 -14.47 11.11 10.29
C TYR A 109 -13.10 11.60 10.77
N ILE A 110 -13.03 12.21 11.96
CA ILE A 110 -11.77 12.77 12.47
C ILE A 110 -10.74 11.65 12.70
N GLU A 111 -11.10 10.61 13.45
CA GLU A 111 -10.21 9.46 13.70
C GLU A 111 -9.93 8.71 12.39
N GLY A 112 -10.95 8.49 11.57
CA GLY A 112 -10.84 7.78 10.31
C GLY A 112 -9.89 8.47 9.32
N THR A 113 -9.88 9.81 9.25
CA THR A 113 -8.90 10.52 8.39
C THR A 113 -7.45 10.28 8.82
N MET A 114 -7.19 10.20 10.13
CA MET A 114 -5.84 9.91 10.64
C MET A 114 -5.43 8.47 10.32
N ASP A 115 -6.34 7.53 10.50
CA ASP A 115 -6.10 6.12 10.18
C ASP A 115 -5.89 5.90 8.68
N MET A 116 -6.70 6.53 7.84
CA MET A 116 -6.53 6.46 6.38
C MET A 116 -5.17 6.98 5.93
N ALA A 117 -4.70 8.11 6.48
CA ALA A 117 -3.36 8.61 6.18
C ALA A 117 -2.28 7.58 6.57
N GLN A 118 -2.44 6.92 7.71
CA GLN A 118 -1.51 5.88 8.17
C GLN A 118 -1.53 4.65 7.27
N TYR A 119 -2.71 4.15 6.88
CA TYR A 119 -2.80 2.96 6.02
C TYR A 119 -2.29 3.21 4.60
N ILE A 120 -2.59 4.36 4.01
CA ILE A 120 -2.05 4.73 2.69
C ILE A 120 -0.53 4.88 2.74
N ARG A 121 0.02 5.49 3.80
CA ARG A 121 1.46 5.57 4.01
C ARG A 121 2.09 4.20 4.24
N ALA A 122 1.43 3.32 4.99
CA ALA A 122 1.88 1.95 5.22
C ALA A 122 1.93 1.16 3.90
N LEU A 123 0.92 1.30 3.04
CA LEU A 123 0.94 0.74 1.68
C LEU A 123 2.15 1.27 0.89
N TYR A 124 2.34 2.60 0.83
CA TYR A 124 3.50 3.19 0.17
C TYR A 124 4.85 2.60 0.66
N MET A 125 5.03 2.52 1.98
CA MET A 125 6.26 1.99 2.58
C MET A 125 6.42 0.48 2.34
N HIS A 126 5.32 -0.27 2.25
CA HIS A 126 5.31 -1.70 1.93
C HIS A 126 5.77 -2.00 0.50
N PHE A 127 5.40 -1.16 -0.47
CA PHE A 127 5.95 -1.24 -1.83
C PHE A 127 7.44 -0.87 -1.86
N LYS A 128 7.82 0.20 -1.16
CA LYS A 128 9.20 0.68 -1.10
C LYS A 128 10.15 -0.34 -0.46
N SER A 129 9.76 -0.95 0.66
CA SER A 129 10.59 -1.91 1.40
C SER A 129 10.85 -3.18 0.60
N ALA A 130 9.86 -3.62 -0.18
CA ALA A 130 9.97 -4.73 -1.11
C ALA A 130 10.70 -4.39 -2.42
N LYS A 131 11.20 -3.15 -2.56
CA LYS A 131 11.86 -2.63 -3.78
C LYS A 131 10.98 -2.78 -5.03
N MET A 132 9.66 -2.75 -4.86
CA MET A 132 8.70 -2.73 -5.97
C MET A 132 8.56 -1.31 -6.53
N GLN A 133 7.96 -1.19 -7.72
CA GLN A 133 7.58 0.13 -8.25
C GLN A 133 6.60 0.78 -7.29
N ILE A 134 6.95 1.98 -6.83
CA ILE A 134 6.16 2.72 -5.84
C ILE A 134 5.06 3.49 -6.60
N PRO A 135 3.78 3.36 -6.19
CA PRO A 135 2.70 4.12 -6.81
C PRO A 135 2.81 5.61 -6.52
N SER A 136 2.52 6.44 -7.52
CA SER A 136 2.35 7.89 -7.40
C SER A 136 1.07 8.24 -6.67
N SER A 137 0.01 7.45 -6.88
CA SER A 137 -1.26 7.58 -6.16
C SER A 137 -1.87 6.22 -5.84
N ILE A 138 -2.69 6.18 -4.79
CA ILE A 138 -3.42 5.01 -4.35
C ILE A 138 -4.88 5.40 -4.20
N THR A 139 -5.75 4.73 -4.96
CA THR A 139 -7.20 4.88 -4.81
C THR A 139 -7.76 3.62 -4.17
N ILE A 140 -8.55 3.79 -3.11
CA ILE A 140 -9.32 2.71 -2.49
C ILE A 140 -10.79 3.05 -2.69
N THR A 141 -11.53 2.11 -3.28
CA THR A 141 -12.96 2.24 -3.56
C THR A 141 -13.71 1.14 -2.84
N VAL A 142 -14.82 1.49 -2.18
CA VAL A 142 -15.70 0.58 -1.46
C VAL A 142 -17.11 0.78 -2.01
N THR A 143 -17.78 -0.29 -2.41
CA THR A 143 -19.20 -0.24 -2.81
C THR A 143 -20.10 -0.61 -1.64
N ASN A 144 -21.38 -0.22 -1.70
CA ASN A 144 -22.40 -0.59 -0.72
C ASN A 144 -22.66 -2.10 -0.61
N GLU A 145 -22.26 -2.88 -1.61
CA GLU A 145 -22.25 -4.34 -1.60
C GLU A 145 -21.03 -4.93 -0.85
N GLY A 146 -20.13 -4.08 -0.34
CA GLY A 146 -18.91 -4.49 0.36
C GLY A 146 -17.76 -4.88 -0.57
N LYS A 147 -17.86 -4.60 -1.87
CA LYS A 147 -16.74 -4.82 -2.80
C LYS A 147 -15.68 -3.77 -2.55
N VAL A 148 -14.43 -4.21 -2.42
CA VAL A 148 -13.27 -3.34 -2.27
C VAL A 148 -12.39 -3.44 -3.51
N GLU A 149 -12.08 -2.30 -4.11
CA GLU A 149 -11.18 -2.18 -5.25
C GLU A 149 -10.03 -1.23 -4.93
N VAL A 150 -8.85 -1.54 -5.44
CA VAL A 150 -7.67 -0.68 -5.31
C VAL A 150 -7.09 -0.39 -6.68
N ASN A 151 -6.83 0.88 -6.95
CA ASN A 151 -6.17 1.33 -8.16
C ASN A 151 -4.87 2.03 -7.78
N LEU A 152 -3.78 1.63 -8.41
CA LEU A 152 -2.44 2.17 -8.21
C LEU A 152 -2.08 3.00 -9.44
N GLY A 153 -1.94 4.32 -9.25
CA GLY A 153 -1.45 5.23 -10.27
C GLY A 153 0.07 5.28 -10.27
N TYR A 154 0.67 5.39 -11.45
CA TYR A 154 2.12 5.43 -11.65
C TYR A 154 2.47 6.54 -12.64
N ASP A 155 3.64 7.16 -12.42
CA ASP A 155 4.21 8.19 -13.28
C ASP A 155 3.29 9.42 -13.46
N GLU A 156 2.49 9.73 -12.44
CA GLU A 156 1.57 10.87 -12.42
C GLU A 156 2.30 12.17 -12.04
N GLY A 157 1.92 13.29 -12.67
CA GLY A 157 2.48 14.60 -12.40
C GLY A 157 1.97 15.21 -11.09
N ILE A 158 2.50 14.74 -9.95
CA ILE A 158 2.04 15.10 -8.59
C ILE A 158 2.87 16.21 -7.91
N SER A 159 3.66 16.98 -8.65
CA SER A 159 4.52 18.03 -8.07
C SER A 159 3.75 19.18 -7.43
N ASP A 160 2.53 19.41 -7.89
CA ASP A 160 1.56 20.33 -7.31
C ASP A 160 0.29 19.53 -7.00
N THR A 161 0.11 19.15 -5.73
CA THR A 161 -0.96 18.25 -5.31
C THR A 161 -2.34 18.89 -5.43
N ASP A 162 -2.46 20.21 -5.27
CA ASP A 162 -3.73 20.90 -5.43
C ASP A 162 -4.18 20.88 -6.89
N SER A 163 -3.31 21.30 -7.81
CA SER A 163 -3.59 21.21 -9.26
C SER A 163 -3.88 19.77 -9.71
N TYR A 164 -3.17 18.80 -9.13
CA TYR A 164 -3.40 17.38 -9.39
C TYR A 164 -4.80 16.93 -8.97
N PHE A 165 -5.24 17.25 -7.74
CA PHE A 165 -6.57 16.87 -7.26
C PHE A 165 -7.69 17.55 -8.06
N GLU A 166 -7.52 18.82 -8.43
CA GLU A 166 -8.49 19.50 -9.30
C GLU A 166 -8.66 18.77 -10.64
N ALA A 167 -7.54 18.40 -11.28
CA ALA A 167 -7.57 17.64 -12.52
C ALA A 167 -8.17 16.24 -12.34
N TYR A 168 -7.83 15.55 -11.25
CA TYR A 168 -8.41 14.24 -10.91
C TYR A 168 -9.94 14.35 -10.80
N GLU A 169 -10.45 15.31 -10.03
CA GLU A 169 -11.88 15.49 -9.78
C GLU A 169 -12.65 15.83 -11.06
N MET A 170 -12.10 16.72 -11.89
CA MET A 170 -12.71 17.07 -13.19
C MET A 170 -12.81 15.87 -14.14
N ASN A 171 -11.85 14.96 -14.10
CA ASN A 171 -11.86 13.75 -14.93
C ASN A 171 -12.73 12.64 -14.34
N LYS A 172 -12.82 12.57 -13.01
CA LYS A 172 -13.49 11.48 -12.29
C LYS A 172 -14.99 11.71 -12.15
N PHE A 173 -15.41 12.95 -11.90
CA PHE A 173 -16.78 13.27 -11.51
C PHE A 173 -17.47 14.17 -12.52
N THR A 174 -18.66 13.78 -12.95
CA THR A 174 -19.51 14.64 -13.79
C THR A 174 -20.18 15.74 -12.97
N HIS A 175 -20.56 15.42 -11.73
CA HIS A 175 -21.16 16.37 -10.80
C HIS A 175 -20.61 16.11 -9.39
N LEU A 176 -19.81 17.04 -8.87
CA LEU A 176 -19.20 16.98 -7.55
C LEU A 176 -19.64 18.18 -6.71
N ILE A 177 -20.17 17.90 -5.53
CA ILE A 177 -20.49 18.90 -4.51
C ILE A 177 -19.29 19.03 -3.57
N LYS A 178 -18.69 20.23 -3.54
CA LYS A 178 -17.53 20.59 -2.72
C LYS A 178 -17.86 21.69 -1.72
#